data_AF-A0A3C0KSD1-F1
#
_entry.id   AF-A0A3C0KSD1-F1
#
_cell.length_a   1.000
_cell.length_b   1.000
_cell.length_c   1.000
_cell.angle_alpha   90.00
_cell.angle_beta   90.00
_cell.angle_gamma   90.00
#
_symmetry.space_group_name_H-M   'P 1'
#
loop_
_entity.id
_entity.type
_entity.pdbx_description
1 polymer ?
#
loop_
_entity_poly.entity_id
_entity_poly.type
_entity_poly.pdbx_seq_one_letter_code
_entity_poly.pdbx_strand_id
1 'polypeptide(L)' 'CIVCEEVCPTSPKAIWFEEIRLRDRQGREVLLKQPHVDLSLCVGCGICETKCPVLGRPAITVTNLGESRSKDNQLLL' A
#
# COMPACT_ATOMS: atom_id res chain seq x y z
N CYS A 1 -8.00 7.04 2.73
CA CYS A 1 -9.23 6.32 2.30
C CYS A 1 -8.96 4.82 2.42
N ILE A 2 -9.87 3.94 1.98
CA ILE A 2 -9.75 2.47 2.08
C ILE A 2 -9.73 1.73 0.73
N VAL A 3 -9.79 2.48 -0.38
CA VAL A 3 -10.00 1.94 -1.75
C VAL A 3 -8.97 0.87 -2.12
N CYS A 4 -7.71 1.04 -1.74
CA CYS A 4 -6.64 0.08 -2.04
C CYS A 4 -6.91 -1.32 -1.47
N GLU A 5 -7.45 -1.41 -0.26
CA GLU A 5 -7.84 -2.68 0.36
C GLU A 5 -9.05 -3.26 -0.37
N GLU A 6 -10.09 -2.44 -0.61
CA GLU A 6 -11.33 -2.88 -1.27
C GLU A 6 -11.07 -3.52 -2.64
N VAL A 7 -10.23 -2.90 -3.46
CA VAL A 7 -9.94 -3.33 -4.83
C VAL A 7 -8.82 -4.36 -4.95
N CYS A 8 -8.11 -4.67 -3.85
CA CYS A 8 -7.06 -5.69 -3.87
C CYS A 8 -7.67 -7.06 -4.22
N PRO A 9 -7.20 -7.72 -5.30
CA PRO A 9 -7.82 -8.94 -5.81
C PRO A 9 -7.37 -10.22 -5.10
N THR A 10 -6.37 -10.14 -4.23
CA THR A 10 -5.80 -11.33 -3.57
C THR A 10 -6.68 -11.77 -2.39
N SER A 11 -6.60 -13.06 -2.05
CA SER A 11 -7.25 -13.64 -0.86
C SER A 11 -6.24 -14.51 -0.11
N PRO A 12 -5.73 -14.09 1.06
CA PRO A 12 -6.05 -12.84 1.77
C PRO A 12 -5.61 -11.57 1.00
N LYS A 13 -6.22 -10.43 1.34
CA LYS A 13 -5.88 -9.13 0.73
C LYS A 13 -4.44 -8.75 1.08
N ALA A 14 -3.66 -8.39 0.08
CA ALA A 14 -2.28 -7.97 0.26
C ALA A 14 -2.15 -6.56 0.85
N ILE A 15 -3.23 -5.78 0.87
CA ILE A 15 -3.27 -4.43 1.44
C ILE A 15 -4.33 -4.41 2.53
N TRP A 16 -3.99 -3.88 3.70
CA TRP A 16 -4.92 -3.66 4.81
C TRP A 16 -4.62 -2.34 5.53
N PHE A 17 -5.55 -1.90 6.37
CA PHE A 17 -5.39 -0.70 7.17
C PHE A 17 -5.41 -0.99 8.68
N GLU A 18 -4.44 -0.41 9.41
CA GLU A 18 -4.40 -0.41 10.87
C GLU A 18 -4.89 0.94 11.41
N GLU A 19 -5.75 0.94 12.43
CA GLU A 19 -6.15 2.17 13.12
C GLU A 19 -5.13 2.55 14.20
N ILE A 20 -4.41 3.65 13.97
CA ILE A 20 -3.37 4.13 14.87
C ILE A 20 -3.71 5.52 15.42
N ARG A 21 -3.29 5.78 16.66
CA ARG A 21 -3.30 7.12 17.27
C ARG A 21 -1.90 7.72 17.18
N LEU A 22 -1.77 8.91 16.61
CA LEU A 22 -0.50 9.64 16.54
C LEU A 22 -0.69 11.10 16.91
N ARG A 23 0.41 11.76 17.29
CA ARG A 23 0.43 13.21 17.44
C ARG A 23 0.86 13.85 16.13
N ASP A 24 0.09 14.82 15.65
CA ASP A 24 0.45 15.61 14.50
C ASP A 24 1.59 16.60 14.83
N ARG A 25 2.05 17.36 13.82
CA ARG A 25 3.11 18.36 13.98
C ARG A 25 2.77 19.50 14.95
N GLN A 26 1.49 19.65 15.31
CA GLN A 26 0.98 20.66 16.24
C GLN A 26 0.72 20.07 17.63
N GLY A 27 1.06 18.79 17.85
CA GLY A 27 0.89 18.09 19.12
C GLY A 27 -0.53 17.56 19.37
N ARG A 28 -1.44 17.66 18.39
CA ARG A 28 -2.82 17.17 18.52
C ARG A 28 -2.87 15.67 18.27
N GLU A 29 -3.63 14.94 19.07
CA GLU A 29 -3.89 13.53 18.82
C GLU A 29 -4.87 13.36 17.65
N VAL A 30 -4.50 12.53 16.68
CA VAL A 30 -5.31 12.19 15.52
C VAL A 30 -5.38 10.68 15.35
N LEU A 31 -6.56 10.18 14.99
CA LEU A 31 -6.77 8.80 14.60
C LEU A 31 -6.58 8.69 13.08
N LEU A 32 -5.69 7.81 12.63
CA LEU A 32 -5.46 7.54 11.21
C LEU A 32 -5.61 6.05 10.91
N LYS A 33 -6.03 5.78 9.67
CA LYS A 33 -5.95 4.44 9.05
C LYS A 33 -4.63 4.35 8.29
N GLN A 34 -3.63 3.70 8.88
CA GLN A 34 -2.33 3.50 8.27
C GLN A 34 -2.39 2.32 7.28
N PRO A 35 -2.07 2.51 5.99
CA PRO A 35 -2.02 1.41 5.03
C PRO A 35 -0.76 0.57 5.22
N HIS A 36 -0.92 -0.74 5.11
CA HIS A 36 0.17 -1.72 5.06
C HIS A 36 0.03 -2.58 3.79
N VAL A 37 1.16 -3.06 3.28
CA VAL A 37 1.21 -3.96 2.12
C VAL A 37 2.07 -5.17 2.47
N ASP A 38 1.51 -6.38 2.38
CA ASP A 38 2.27 -7.63 2.40
C ASP A 38 2.78 -7.94 1.00
N LEU A 39 4.09 -7.79 0.82
CA LEU A 39 4.76 -8.06 -0.44
C LEU A 39 4.76 -9.56 -0.81
N SER A 40 4.58 -10.46 0.16
CA SER A 40 4.46 -11.90 -0.10
C SER A 40 3.13 -12.29 -0.73
N LEU A 41 2.09 -11.48 -0.50
CA LEU A 41 0.76 -11.66 -1.08
C LEU A 41 0.55 -10.80 -2.33
N CYS A 42 1.24 -9.67 -2.43
CA CYS A 42 1.08 -8.74 -3.54
C CYS A 42 1.54 -9.34 -4.87
N VAL A 43 0.64 -9.37 -5.85
CA VAL A 43 0.91 -9.92 -7.20
C VAL A 43 1.30 -8.86 -8.24
N GLY A 44 1.51 -7.61 -7.82
CA GLY A 44 1.93 -6.53 -8.73
C GLY A 44 0.89 -6.10 -9.78
N CYS A 45 -0.41 -6.33 -9.56
CA CYS A 45 -1.47 -6.07 -10.56
C CYS A 45 -1.76 -4.59 -10.88
N GLY A 46 -1.31 -3.63 -10.06
CA GLY A 46 -1.49 -2.19 -10.32
C GLY A 46 -2.91 -1.62 -10.11
N ILE A 47 -3.91 -2.42 -9.68
CA ILE A 47 -5.29 -1.94 -9.49
C ILE A 47 -5.37 -0.87 -8.40
N CYS A 48 -4.63 -1.05 -7.29
CA CYS A 48 -4.59 -0.08 -6.18
C CYS A 48 -4.05 1.29 -6.62
N GLU A 49 -3.03 1.31 -7.47
CA GLU A 49 -2.46 2.53 -8.07
C GLU A 49 -3.46 3.19 -9.03
N THR A 50 -4.05 2.39 -9.92
CA THR A 50 -5.01 2.87 -10.95
C THR A 50 -6.28 3.43 -10.33
N LYS A 51 -6.76 2.84 -9.24
CA LYS A 51 -7.99 3.26 -8.55
C LYS A 51 -7.74 4.26 -7.42
N CYS A 52 -6.51 4.72 -7.24
CA CYS A 52 -6.18 5.68 -6.21
C CYS A 52 -6.94 7.00 -6.47
N PRO A 53 -7.77 7.50 -5.53
CA PRO A 53 -8.56 8.70 -5.73
C PRO A 53 -7.75 10.00 -5.58
N VAL A 54 -6.46 9.91 -5.25
CA VAL A 54 -5.58 11.07 -5.09
C VAL A 54 -5.30 11.69 -6.45
N LEU A 55 -5.66 12.97 -6.61
CA LEU A 55 -5.39 13.72 -7.83
C LEU A 55 -3.88 13.99 -7.99
N GLY A 56 -3.39 13.83 -9.22
CA GLY A 56 -1.97 13.99 -9.52
C GLY A 56 -1.21 12.68 -9.35
N ARG A 57 -0.21 12.64 -8.44
CA ARG A 57 0.55 11.40 -8.17
C ARG A 57 -0.27 10.50 -7.23
N PRO A 58 -0.46 9.21 -7.56
CA PRO A 58 -1.20 8.31 -6.69
C PRO A 58 -0.46 8.14 -5.35
N ALA A 59 -1.21 7.93 -4.26
CA ALA A 59 -0.63 7.71 -2.93
C ALA A 59 0.03 6.33 -2.76
N ILE A 60 -0.14 5.43 -3.73
CA ILE A 60 0.50 4.12 -3.81
C ILE A 60 0.92 3.89 -5.26
N THR A 61 2.11 3.33 -5.48
CA THR A 61 2.61 2.96 -6.80
C THR A 61 3.16 1.54 -6.77
N VAL A 62 3.06 0.83 -7.88
CA VAL A 62 3.60 -0.51 -8.06
C VAL A 62 4.85 -0.42 -8.92
N THR A 63 5.94 -1.01 -8.43
CA THR A 63 7.20 -1.12 -9.17
C THR A 63 7.60 -2.59 -9.29
N ASN A 64 8.59 -2.88 -10.12
CA ASN A 64 9.15 -4.23 -10.27
C ASN A 64 10.17 -4.59 -9.17
N LEU A 65 10.44 -3.69 -8.21
CA LEU A 65 11.33 -3.98 -7.10
C LEU A 65 10.72 -5.06 -6.19
N GLY A 66 11.50 -6.10 -5.91
CA GLY A 66 11.10 -7.27 -5.14
C GLY A 66 10.38 -8.35 -5.93
N GLU A 67 10.33 -8.28 -7.27
CA GLU A 67 9.67 -9.31 -8.05
C GLU A 67 10.43 -10.65 -8.07
N SER A 68 9.70 -11.76 -8.14
CA SER A 68 10.29 -13.11 -8.18
C SER A 68 10.90 -13.49 -9.53
N ARG A 69 10.61 -12.73 -10.60
CA ARG A 69 10.99 -13.05 -11.98
C ARG A 69 12.43 -12.68 -12.32
N SER A 70 12.99 -11.69 -11.62
CA SER A 70 14.32 -11.13 -11.90
C SER A 70 15.22 -11.26 -10.68
N LYS A 71 16.42 -11.80 -10.89
CA LYS A 71 17.45 -11.85 -9.83
C LYS A 71 18.05 -10.48 -9.52
N ASP A 72 17.96 -9.54 -10.47
CA ASP A 72 18.52 -8.19 -10.31
C ASP A 72 17.56 -7.25 -9.56
N ASN A 73 16.26 -7.54 -9.57
CA ASN A 73 15.23 -6.71 -8.93
C ASN A 73 14.86 -7.20 -7.53
N GLN A 74 15.81 -7.77 -6.77
CA GLN A 74 15.55 -8.26 -5.41
C GLN A 74 15.56 -7.10 -4.40
N LEU A 75 14.72 -7.19 -3.37
CA LEU A 75 14.77 -6.24 -2.25
C LEU A 75 15.99 -6.57 -1.38
N LEU A 76 16.86 -5.58 -1.18
CA LEU A 76 17.93 -5.64 -0.20
C LEU A 76 17.32 -5.25 1.16
N LEU A 77 16.89 -6.25 1.94
CA LEU A 77 16.36 -6.09 3.30
C LEU A 77 17.42 -6.39 4.35
#